data_AF-A0A1B7NI49-F1
#
_entry.id   AF-A0A1B7NI49-F1
#
_cell.length_a   1.000
_cell.length_b   1.000
_cell.length_c   1.000
_cell.angle_alpha   90.00
_cell.angle_beta   90.00
_cell.angle_gamma   90.00
#
_symmetry.space_group_name_H-M   'P 1'
#
loop_
_entity.id
_entity.type
_entity.pdbx_description
1 polymer ?
#
loop_
_entity_poly.entity_id
_entity_poly.type
_entity_poly.pdbx_seq_one_letter_code
_entity_poly.pdbx_strand_id
1 'polypeptide(L)'
;MNNGILSTISSPPVASPRASDHVRPPLVPHPASSYSMPSPQSSPLEFPPQQAQPRKLSVGHSESGSSSCRSSSSENVSVFPSTAKSSQNALSSPSLSFSSSSKMDQLDSVDEDLQEEEDGDEGTDPRSGPALTANQYVEPEMLMGVSMGFSRPAISTILSPMAATMPHVITLPYGKAPIFHFQAPSWRHLLKLMARLSGTRVEPTVEAITLAKHELKLRTVIQFVKIHHSASEWRTLLYLTTDMPVPPSVSNSHKFTNGDVTVLPYSYTLSPLPQLLRDGADSSMAKYYVVPATNSMPYPTLPINFPNLAMYLQSAVEASRKAANDSSGGVRKLAHNIDSCYPRDNERPDSVDFSDTSLSRVGGMFKRVIKRGKTPRGRGGNEEIYDLVTPFVPEEWG
;
A
#
# COMPACT_ATOMS: atom_id res chain seq x y z
N MET A 1 -27.99 60.76 -16.53
CA MET A 1 -26.62 60.94 -17.05
C MET A 1 -25.75 59.81 -16.52
N ASN A 2 -25.52 58.79 -17.34
CA ASN A 2 -24.31 57.97 -17.48
C ASN A 2 -24.70 56.65 -18.16
N ASN A 3 -24.58 56.65 -19.48
CA ASN A 3 -24.64 55.48 -20.34
C ASN A 3 -23.28 54.79 -20.27
N GLY A 4 -23.23 53.57 -19.72
CA GLY A 4 -22.06 52.69 -19.74
C GLY A 4 -22.19 51.68 -20.88
N ILE A 5 -21.26 51.77 -21.82
CA ILE A 5 -21.22 51.09 -23.12
C ILE A 5 -20.85 49.61 -22.94
N LEU A 6 -21.65 48.73 -23.55
CA LEU A 6 -21.38 47.30 -23.77
C LEU A 6 -20.43 47.14 -24.96
N SER A 7 -19.26 46.56 -24.74
CA SER A 7 -18.33 46.16 -25.80
C SER A 7 -18.43 44.67 -26.05
N THR A 8 -19.16 44.31 -27.10
CA THR A 8 -19.28 42.96 -27.67
C THR A 8 -18.02 42.63 -28.48
N ILE A 9 -17.23 41.67 -28.02
CA ILE A 9 -16.10 41.11 -28.80
C ILE A 9 -16.64 39.97 -29.65
N SER A 10 -16.68 40.21 -30.96
CA SER A 10 -17.06 39.25 -32.00
C SER A 10 -15.87 38.35 -32.34
N SER A 11 -15.99 37.05 -32.07
CA SER A 11 -15.00 36.04 -32.51
C SER A 11 -15.23 35.63 -33.97
N PRO A 12 -14.16 35.40 -34.76
CA PRO A 12 -14.28 34.93 -36.14
C PRO A 12 -14.57 33.42 -36.22
N PRO A 13 -15.19 32.95 -37.33
CA PRO A 13 -15.55 31.55 -37.52
C PRO A 13 -14.33 30.67 -37.83
N VAL A 14 -14.22 29.56 -37.11
CA VAL A 14 -13.24 28.49 -37.35
C VAL A 14 -13.65 27.69 -38.59
N ALA A 15 -12.79 27.69 -39.60
CA ALA A 15 -12.93 26.93 -40.82
C ALA A 15 -12.65 25.43 -40.57
N SER A 16 -13.59 24.58 -40.97
CA SER A 16 -13.45 23.12 -40.99
C SER A 16 -12.48 22.66 -42.09
N PRO A 17 -11.49 21.80 -41.79
CA PRO A 17 -10.76 21.09 -42.82
C PRO A 17 -11.57 19.90 -43.34
N ARG A 18 -11.61 19.82 -44.67
CA ARG A 18 -12.22 18.77 -45.50
C ARG A 18 -11.66 17.38 -45.22
N ALA A 19 -12.55 16.41 -45.42
CA ALA A 19 -12.27 14.99 -45.59
C ALA A 19 -11.07 14.75 -46.50
N SER A 20 -10.16 13.90 -46.04
CA SER A 20 -9.09 13.33 -46.86
C SER A 20 -9.37 11.85 -47.07
N ASP A 21 -9.25 11.49 -48.34
CA ASP A 21 -9.60 10.24 -48.96
C ASP A 21 -8.85 9.00 -48.45
N HIS A 22 -9.53 7.88 -48.69
CA HIS A 22 -9.05 6.51 -48.72
C HIS A 22 -7.60 6.34 -49.18
N VAL A 23 -6.77 5.70 -48.34
CA VAL A 23 -5.71 4.81 -48.80
C VAL A 23 -5.80 3.49 -48.04
N ARG A 24 -6.30 2.47 -48.74
CA ARG A 24 -6.40 1.08 -48.30
C ARG A 24 -5.00 0.44 -48.44
N PRO A 25 -4.39 -0.12 -47.39
CA PRO A 25 -3.12 -0.83 -47.54
C PRO A 25 -3.31 -2.17 -48.28
N PRO A 26 -2.32 -2.60 -49.09
CA PRO A 26 -2.39 -3.86 -49.82
C PRO A 26 -2.29 -5.06 -48.87
N LEU A 27 -3.15 -6.04 -49.10
CA LEU A 27 -3.12 -7.36 -48.49
C LEU A 27 -1.81 -8.07 -48.87
N VAL A 28 -0.95 -8.29 -47.89
CA VAL A 28 0.21 -9.18 -47.99
C VAL A 28 -0.25 -10.61 -47.77
N PRO A 29 -0.03 -11.55 -48.70
CA PRO A 29 -0.35 -12.96 -48.50
C PRO A 29 0.71 -13.60 -47.60
N HIS A 30 0.30 -14.07 -46.42
CA HIS A 30 1.13 -14.91 -45.57
C HIS A 30 1.20 -16.34 -46.15
N PRO A 31 2.40 -16.94 -46.30
CA PRO A 31 2.53 -18.34 -46.66
C PRO A 31 2.07 -19.23 -45.51
N ALA A 32 1.17 -20.17 -45.84
CA ALA A 32 0.73 -21.24 -44.96
C ALA A 32 1.94 -22.12 -44.57
N SER A 33 2.40 -21.99 -43.34
CA SER A 33 3.27 -23.00 -42.71
C SER A 33 2.39 -23.98 -41.94
N SER A 34 2.05 -25.07 -42.61
CA SER A 34 1.47 -26.27 -42.00
C SER A 34 2.52 -26.93 -41.11
N TYR A 35 2.52 -26.58 -39.82
CA TYR A 35 3.15 -27.39 -38.78
C TYR A 35 2.12 -28.39 -38.24
N SER A 36 2.21 -29.62 -38.74
CA SER A 36 1.60 -30.80 -38.13
C SER A 36 2.25 -31.05 -36.77
N MET A 37 1.52 -30.80 -35.69
CA MET A 37 1.89 -31.29 -34.36
C MET A 37 1.37 -32.71 -34.20
N PRO A 38 2.21 -33.68 -33.77
CA PRO A 38 1.77 -35.02 -33.47
C PRO A 38 0.90 -35.04 -32.22
N SER A 39 -0.27 -35.66 -32.34
CA SER A 39 -1.20 -35.96 -31.26
C SER A 39 -0.51 -36.77 -30.16
N PRO A 40 -0.60 -36.39 -28.87
CA PRO A 40 -0.21 -37.26 -27.79
C PRO A 40 -1.24 -38.40 -27.67
N GLN A 41 -0.76 -39.63 -27.87
CA GLN A 41 -1.48 -40.86 -27.54
C GLN A 41 -1.91 -40.83 -26.08
N SER A 42 -3.21 -40.84 -25.86
CA SER A 42 -3.84 -41.15 -24.58
C SER A 42 -3.63 -42.63 -24.26
N SER A 43 -2.70 -42.92 -23.36
CA SER A 43 -2.64 -44.22 -22.67
C SER A 43 -3.80 -44.31 -21.67
N PRO A 44 -4.59 -45.39 -21.64
CA PRO A 44 -5.59 -45.59 -20.60
C PRO A 44 -4.88 -45.93 -19.28
N LEU A 45 -5.05 -45.08 -18.27
CA LEU A 45 -4.72 -45.42 -16.89
C LEU A 45 -5.76 -46.41 -16.37
N GLU A 46 -5.31 -47.66 -16.24
CA GLU A 46 -6.00 -48.77 -15.59
C GLU A 46 -6.07 -48.48 -14.08
N PHE A 47 -7.28 -48.19 -13.58
CA PHE A 47 -7.54 -48.04 -12.16
C PHE A 47 -7.63 -49.43 -11.49
N PRO A 48 -6.88 -49.70 -10.41
CA PRO A 48 -7.11 -50.89 -9.61
C PRO A 48 -8.45 -50.80 -8.85
N PRO A 49 -9.17 -51.92 -8.67
CA PRO A 49 -10.49 -51.94 -8.05
C PRO A 49 -10.45 -51.52 -6.58
N GLN A 50 -11.37 -50.62 -6.22
CA GLN A 50 -11.70 -50.26 -4.85
C GLN A 50 -12.07 -51.50 -4.03
N GLN A 51 -11.25 -51.81 -3.02
CA GLN A 51 -11.67 -52.67 -1.92
C GLN A 51 -12.66 -51.91 -1.04
N ALA A 52 -13.89 -52.41 -1.01
CA ALA A 52 -14.92 -52.03 -0.05
C ALA A 52 -14.44 -52.31 1.39
N GLN A 53 -14.30 -51.25 2.19
CA GLN A 53 -14.13 -51.38 3.64
C GLN A 53 -15.51 -51.20 4.33
N PRO A 54 -15.84 -52.07 5.30
CA PRO A 54 -17.16 -52.15 5.89
C PRO A 54 -17.48 -50.99 6.83
N ARG A 55 -18.71 -50.47 6.70
CA ARG A 55 -19.35 -49.57 7.67
C ARG A 55 -19.35 -50.22 9.06
N LYS A 56 -18.61 -49.63 10.00
CA LYS A 56 -18.86 -49.83 11.43
C LYS A 56 -19.91 -48.83 11.90
N LEU A 57 -21.12 -49.34 12.10
CA LEU A 57 -22.14 -48.74 12.94
C LEU A 57 -21.58 -48.67 14.37
N SER A 58 -21.52 -47.48 14.95
CA SER A 58 -21.46 -47.33 16.40
C SER A 58 -22.70 -46.58 16.86
N VAL A 59 -23.35 -47.24 17.81
CA VAL A 59 -24.63 -46.96 18.44
C VAL A 59 -24.34 -46.17 19.72
N GLY A 60 -25.19 -45.17 20.01
CA GLY A 60 -25.53 -44.71 21.36
C GLY A 60 -24.52 -43.81 22.06
N HIS A 61 -24.91 -42.58 22.39
CA HIS A 61 -25.55 -42.31 23.68
C HIS A 61 -26.22 -40.93 23.66
N SER A 62 -27.51 -40.96 23.92
CA SER A 62 -28.34 -39.82 24.29
C SER A 62 -27.91 -39.31 25.66
N GLU A 63 -27.67 -38.00 25.80
CA GLU A 63 -27.99 -37.30 27.04
C GLU A 63 -28.71 -35.99 26.73
N SER A 64 -29.95 -36.00 27.17
CA SER A 64 -30.93 -34.94 27.29
C SER A 64 -30.45 -33.84 28.26
N GLY A 65 -30.52 -32.59 27.81
CA GLY A 65 -30.35 -31.40 28.65
C GLY A 65 -31.36 -30.34 28.27
N SER A 66 -32.60 -30.53 28.74
CA SER A 66 -33.71 -29.60 28.62
C SER A 66 -33.50 -28.36 29.49
N SER A 67 -33.68 -27.17 28.92
CA SER A 67 -34.18 -26.01 29.68
C SER A 67 -35.03 -25.14 28.76
N SER A 68 -36.32 -25.18 29.06
CA SER A 68 -37.42 -24.44 28.45
C SER A 68 -37.49 -22.99 28.96
N CYS A 69 -38.38 -22.22 28.32
CA CYS A 69 -38.97 -20.93 28.74
C CYS A 69 -38.11 -19.68 28.42
N ARG A 70 -38.62 -18.59 27.85
CA ARG A 70 -40.00 -18.08 27.73
C ARG A 70 -40.05 -16.97 26.68
N SER A 71 -41.16 -16.94 25.96
CA SER A 71 -41.63 -15.85 25.11
C SER A 71 -41.83 -14.55 25.89
N SER A 72 -41.72 -13.42 25.21
CA SER A 72 -42.60 -12.26 25.38
C SER A 72 -42.48 -11.31 24.19
N SER A 73 -43.50 -11.36 23.34
CA SER A 73 -43.93 -10.31 22.44
C SER A 73 -44.49 -9.13 23.22
N SER A 74 -44.25 -7.91 22.75
CA SER A 74 -45.08 -6.75 23.05
C SER A 74 -45.02 -5.80 21.87
N GLU A 75 -46.06 -5.87 21.05
CA GLU A 75 -46.54 -4.75 20.25
C GLU A 75 -46.87 -3.59 21.20
N ASN A 76 -46.55 -2.36 20.80
CA ASN A 76 -47.34 -1.23 21.24
C ASN A 76 -47.45 -0.18 20.14
N VAL A 77 -48.71 0.17 19.90
CA VAL A 77 -49.23 1.06 18.86
C VAL A 77 -49.05 2.52 19.26
N SER A 78 -48.66 3.33 18.27
CA SER A 78 -48.95 4.76 18.04
C SER A 78 -49.70 5.56 19.13
N VAL A 79 -49.12 6.71 19.52
CA VAL A 79 -49.86 7.98 19.73
C VAL A 79 -48.92 9.17 19.42
N PHE A 80 -49.26 9.97 18.40
CA PHE A 80 -48.90 11.39 18.27
C PHE A 80 -49.84 12.22 19.19
N PRO A 81 -49.39 13.33 19.81
CA PRO A 81 -49.58 14.63 19.14
C PRO A 81 -48.54 15.74 19.43
N SER A 82 -48.35 16.57 18.41
CA SER A 82 -48.33 18.04 18.36
C SER A 82 -47.49 18.92 19.33
N THR A 83 -46.69 19.78 18.68
CA THR A 83 -46.47 21.22 18.95
C THR A 83 -45.97 21.68 20.33
N ALA A 84 -44.76 22.26 20.38
CA ALA A 84 -44.53 23.72 20.45
C ALA A 84 -43.14 24.09 21.02
N LYS A 85 -42.60 25.20 20.48
CA LYS A 85 -41.64 26.16 21.08
C LYS A 85 -40.20 25.69 21.29
N SER A 86 -39.27 26.22 20.49
CA SER A 86 -38.55 27.47 20.77
C SER A 86 -37.57 27.31 21.94
N SER A 87 -36.29 27.16 21.61
CA SER A 87 -35.18 27.69 22.39
C SER A 87 -33.95 27.76 21.49
N GLN A 88 -33.75 28.94 20.92
CA GLN A 88 -32.43 29.40 20.51
C GLN A 88 -31.54 29.39 21.76
N ASN A 89 -30.40 28.72 21.71
CA ASN A 89 -29.26 29.05 22.56
C ASN A 89 -28.01 28.91 21.72
N ALA A 90 -27.61 30.05 21.17
CA ALA A 90 -26.26 30.30 20.70
C ALA A 90 -25.34 30.37 21.93
N LEU A 91 -24.33 29.51 21.97
CA LEU A 91 -23.16 29.73 22.80
C LEU A 91 -21.92 29.60 21.91
N SER A 92 -21.33 30.78 21.77
CA SER A 92 -20.13 31.16 21.06
C SER A 92 -18.91 30.40 21.57
N SER A 93 -18.17 29.78 20.67
CA SER A 93 -16.81 29.30 20.94
C SER A 93 -15.80 30.27 20.31
N PRO A 94 -14.72 30.63 21.02
CA PRO A 94 -13.81 31.71 20.61
C PRO A 94 -12.92 31.30 19.43
N SER A 95 -12.84 32.17 18.43
CA SER A 95 -11.86 32.13 17.36
C SER A 95 -10.49 32.54 17.89
N LEU A 96 -9.54 31.61 17.96
CA LEU A 96 -8.13 31.94 18.18
C LEU A 96 -7.49 32.28 16.83
N SER A 97 -7.45 33.56 16.53
CA SER A 97 -6.66 34.14 15.44
C SER A 97 -5.19 34.21 15.88
N PHE A 98 -4.36 33.29 15.38
CA PHE A 98 -2.91 33.43 15.41
C PHE A 98 -2.46 34.29 14.22
N SER A 99 -2.17 35.54 14.52
CA SER A 99 -1.49 36.48 13.63
C SER A 99 0.02 36.23 13.69
N SER A 100 0.55 35.39 12.79
CA SER A 100 2.01 35.29 12.60
C SER A 100 2.45 36.32 11.57
N SER A 101 2.91 37.45 12.10
CA SER A 101 3.67 38.48 11.40
C SER A 101 5.15 38.10 11.42
N SER A 102 5.73 37.82 10.26
CA SER A 102 7.18 37.83 10.01
C SER A 102 7.38 38.25 8.55
N LYS A 103 7.46 39.56 8.27
CA LYS A 103 8.75 40.27 8.08
C LYS A 103 9.79 39.42 7.36
N MET A 104 9.61 39.30 6.05
CA MET A 104 10.49 39.88 5.03
C MET A 104 11.84 40.38 5.59
N ASP A 105 12.87 39.53 5.51
CA ASP A 105 14.26 39.98 5.43
C ASP A 105 14.77 39.67 4.02
N GLN A 106 15.07 40.78 3.34
CA GLN A 106 15.65 40.93 2.03
C GLN A 106 17.16 40.84 2.25
N LEU A 107 17.83 39.82 1.74
CA LEU A 107 19.29 39.79 1.69
C LEU A 107 19.75 39.87 0.25
N ASP A 108 20.61 40.85 0.06
CA ASP A 108 21.21 41.34 -1.17
C ASP A 108 21.96 40.27 -1.94
N SER A 109 21.81 40.39 -3.26
CA SER A 109 22.60 39.75 -4.29
C SER A 109 23.98 40.40 -4.33
N VAL A 110 25.04 39.62 -4.08
CA VAL A 110 26.41 40.05 -4.38
C VAL A 110 26.85 39.29 -5.62
N ASP A 111 26.84 40.03 -6.74
CA ASP A 111 27.61 39.74 -7.95
C ASP A 111 29.10 39.83 -7.60
N GLU A 112 29.83 38.71 -7.68
CA GLU A 112 31.27 38.73 -7.90
C GLU A 112 31.58 38.06 -9.24
N ASP A 113 31.85 38.96 -10.18
CA ASP A 113 32.40 38.77 -11.50
C ASP A 113 33.90 38.48 -11.36
N LEU A 114 34.33 37.25 -11.64
CA LEU A 114 35.73 36.89 -11.83
C LEU A 114 35.84 35.97 -13.05
N GLN A 115 36.03 36.61 -14.20
CA GLN A 115 36.72 36.03 -15.35
C GLN A 115 38.21 35.89 -15.00
N GLU A 116 38.75 34.69 -15.10
CA GLU A 116 40.14 34.49 -15.48
C GLU A 116 40.24 33.21 -16.34
N GLU A 117 40.74 33.41 -17.55
CA GLU A 117 41.13 32.38 -18.51
C GLU A 117 42.38 31.67 -17.99
N GLU A 118 42.41 30.34 -18.02
CA GLU A 118 43.69 29.63 -18.08
C GLU A 118 43.59 28.41 -19.00
N ASP A 119 44.32 28.52 -20.10
CA ASP A 119 44.57 27.49 -21.09
C ASP A 119 45.36 26.31 -20.48
N GLY A 120 44.93 25.09 -20.82
CA GLY A 120 45.83 23.96 -21.04
C GLY A 120 46.20 23.09 -19.83
N ASP A 121 45.52 21.95 -19.69
CA ASP A 121 46.22 20.68 -19.45
C ASP A 121 45.35 19.51 -19.91
N GLU A 122 45.84 18.75 -20.89
CA GLU A 122 45.28 17.48 -21.37
C GLU A 122 45.69 16.38 -20.38
N GLY A 123 45.24 16.53 -19.13
CA GLY A 123 45.53 15.66 -18.00
C GLY A 123 44.54 14.51 -17.95
N THR A 124 45.06 13.29 -18.11
CA THR A 124 44.31 12.04 -18.10
C THR A 124 43.60 11.84 -16.76
N ASP A 125 42.31 12.16 -16.71
CA ASP A 125 41.47 12.12 -15.51
C ASP A 125 41.47 10.71 -14.87
N PRO A 126 42.20 10.48 -13.77
CA PRO A 126 42.21 9.18 -13.14
C PRO A 126 41.02 9.14 -12.18
N ARG A 127 40.12 8.18 -12.43
CA ARG A 127 39.23 7.60 -11.42
C ARG A 127 37.95 8.41 -11.19
N SER A 128 37.07 8.41 -12.19
CA SER A 128 35.62 8.46 -11.97
C SER A 128 35.22 7.25 -11.13
N GLY A 129 35.35 7.38 -9.80
CA GLY A 129 34.81 6.42 -8.85
C GLY A 129 33.32 6.25 -9.10
N PRO A 130 32.75 5.06 -8.83
CA PRO A 130 31.31 4.85 -8.97
C PRO A 130 30.60 5.93 -8.16
N ALA A 131 29.74 6.72 -8.82
CA ALA A 131 28.98 7.79 -8.19
C ALA A 131 28.29 7.22 -6.95
N LEU A 132 28.68 7.72 -5.79
CA LEU A 132 28.16 7.26 -4.50
C LEU A 132 26.65 7.50 -4.49
N THR A 133 25.88 6.42 -4.62
CA THR A 133 24.42 6.52 -4.63
C THR A 133 23.93 6.68 -3.20
N ALA A 134 22.92 7.51 -2.96
CA ALA A 134 22.35 7.73 -1.61
C ALA A 134 21.88 6.43 -0.91
N ASN A 135 21.71 5.33 -1.66
CA ASN A 135 21.28 4.02 -1.17
C ASN A 135 22.46 3.04 -0.95
N GLN A 136 23.71 3.49 -1.03
CA GLN A 136 24.89 2.63 -0.91
C GLN A 136 25.09 2.00 0.49
N TYR A 137 24.47 2.58 1.51
CA TYR A 137 24.57 2.11 2.90
C TYR A 137 23.52 1.06 3.28
N VAL A 138 22.74 0.57 2.31
CA VAL A 138 21.78 -0.51 2.58
C VAL A 138 22.51 -1.84 2.56
N GLU A 139 22.56 -2.48 3.74
CA GLU A 139 23.10 -3.83 3.91
C GLU A 139 22.49 -4.80 2.87
N PRO A 140 23.29 -5.62 2.16
CA PRO A 140 22.78 -6.57 1.17
C PRO A 140 21.72 -7.53 1.74
N GLU A 141 21.82 -7.85 3.03
CA GLU A 141 20.85 -8.69 3.74
C GLU A 141 19.44 -8.07 3.78
N MET A 142 19.35 -6.73 3.85
CA MET A 142 18.09 -6.00 3.79
C MET A 142 17.44 -6.02 2.41
N LEU A 143 18.13 -6.51 1.38
CA LEU A 143 17.59 -6.67 0.02
C LEU A 143 17.19 -8.11 -0.30
N MET A 144 17.33 -9.04 0.65
CA MET A 144 16.99 -10.45 0.44
C MET A 144 15.47 -10.67 0.38
N GLY A 145 15.00 -11.22 -0.74
CA GLY A 145 13.58 -11.45 -1.01
C GLY A 145 12.77 -10.20 -1.31
N VAL A 146 13.45 -9.06 -1.51
CA VAL A 146 12.85 -7.81 -1.93
C VAL A 146 12.68 -7.81 -3.44
N SER A 147 11.49 -7.42 -3.91
CA SER A 147 11.25 -7.16 -5.32
C SER A 147 10.33 -5.98 -5.48
N MET A 148 10.56 -5.17 -6.51
CA MET A 148 9.67 -4.05 -6.83
C MET A 148 9.61 -3.81 -8.33
N GLY A 149 8.52 -3.22 -8.79
CA GLY A 149 8.33 -2.88 -10.19
C GLY A 149 6.88 -2.94 -10.65
N PHE A 150 6.68 -2.81 -11.96
CA PHE A 150 5.36 -2.87 -12.60
C PHE A 150 4.98 -4.28 -13.09
N SER A 151 5.93 -5.22 -13.04
CA SER A 151 5.70 -6.62 -13.36
C SER A 151 4.92 -7.32 -12.25
N ARG A 152 4.48 -8.55 -12.51
CA ARG A 152 3.85 -9.38 -11.48
C ARG A 152 4.89 -9.75 -10.41
N PRO A 153 4.57 -9.60 -9.10
CA PRO A 153 5.45 -10.04 -8.03
C PRO A 153 5.66 -11.56 -8.09
N ALA A 154 6.92 -11.99 -7.96
CA ALA A 154 7.29 -13.39 -7.87
C ALA A 154 7.21 -13.85 -6.40
N ILE A 155 6.27 -14.75 -6.11
CA ILE A 155 6.13 -15.36 -4.78
C ILE A 155 6.97 -16.64 -4.76
N SER A 156 8.08 -16.60 -4.02
CA SER A 156 9.03 -17.72 -3.90
C SER A 156 9.26 -18.09 -2.42
N THR A 157 9.53 -19.37 -2.17
CA THR A 157 10.00 -19.89 -0.88
C THR A 157 11.44 -19.49 -0.59
N ILE A 158 12.25 -19.31 -1.64
CA ILE A 158 13.66 -18.96 -1.52
C ILE A 158 13.77 -17.43 -1.60
N LEU A 159 14.37 -16.84 -0.56
CA LEU A 159 14.76 -15.43 -0.54
C LEU A 159 15.97 -15.26 -1.46
N SER A 160 15.74 -14.69 -2.64
CA SER A 160 16.81 -14.31 -3.57
C SER A 160 17.22 -12.86 -3.34
N PRO A 161 18.50 -12.49 -3.53
CA PRO A 161 18.89 -11.09 -3.59
C PRO A 161 18.06 -10.32 -4.63
N MET A 162 17.79 -9.04 -4.38
CA MET A 162 17.12 -8.18 -5.35
C MET A 162 17.94 -8.12 -6.65
N ALA A 163 17.34 -8.54 -7.77
CA ALA A 163 18.04 -8.66 -9.06
C ALA A 163 18.38 -7.31 -9.70
N ALA A 164 17.59 -6.27 -9.40
CA ALA A 164 17.79 -4.92 -9.92
C ALA A 164 18.51 -4.05 -8.88
N THR A 165 19.12 -2.95 -9.33
CA THR A 165 19.56 -1.89 -8.42
C THR A 165 18.35 -1.16 -7.84
N MET A 166 18.50 -0.64 -6.61
CA MET A 166 17.43 0.10 -5.96
C MET A 166 17.20 1.43 -6.67
N PRO A 167 15.99 1.71 -7.21
CA PRO A 167 15.73 2.95 -7.92
C PRO A 167 15.72 4.15 -6.97
N HIS A 168 16.25 5.29 -7.43
CA HIS A 168 16.12 6.57 -6.72
C HIS A 168 14.76 7.22 -6.94
N VAL A 169 14.19 7.04 -8.14
CA VAL A 169 12.92 7.65 -8.53
C VAL A 169 12.02 6.55 -9.09
N ILE A 170 10.84 6.42 -8.52
CA ILE A 170 9.78 5.53 -8.97
C ILE A 170 8.68 6.40 -9.55
N THR A 171 8.52 6.38 -10.86
CA THR A 171 7.53 7.21 -11.56
C THR A 171 6.20 6.48 -11.70
N LEU A 172 5.15 7.01 -11.08
CA LEU A 172 3.80 6.44 -11.15
C LEU A 172 3.01 7.07 -12.31
N PRO A 173 2.51 6.25 -13.24
CA PRO A 173 1.62 6.72 -14.30
C PRO A 173 0.23 7.09 -13.76
N TYR A 174 -0.58 7.73 -14.60
CA TYR A 174 -1.96 8.17 -14.29
C TYR A 174 -2.95 7.54 -15.26
N GLY A 175 -4.12 7.12 -14.76
CA GLY A 175 -5.16 6.48 -15.58
C GLY A 175 -4.96 4.97 -15.78
N LYS A 176 -5.10 4.49 -17.03
CA LYS A 176 -5.05 3.07 -17.38
C LYS A 176 -3.61 2.58 -17.47
N ALA A 177 -3.01 2.28 -16.33
CA ALA A 177 -1.58 2.00 -16.27
C ALA A 177 -1.26 0.81 -15.33
N PRO A 178 -0.09 0.17 -15.47
CA PRO A 178 0.28 -0.92 -14.60
C PRO A 178 0.47 -0.45 -13.16
N ILE A 179 0.19 -1.35 -12.22
CA ILE A 179 0.28 -1.08 -10.78
C ILE A 179 1.71 -1.37 -10.32
N PHE A 180 2.33 -0.40 -9.64
CA PHE A 180 3.63 -0.61 -9.03
C PHE A 180 3.49 -1.46 -7.78
N HIS A 181 4.34 -2.48 -7.62
CA HIS A 181 4.40 -3.29 -6.40
C HIS A 181 5.76 -3.11 -5.70
N PHE A 182 5.75 -3.30 -4.39
CA PHE A 182 6.94 -3.44 -3.55
C PHE A 182 6.71 -4.59 -2.56
N GLN A 183 7.42 -5.69 -2.77
CA GLN A 183 7.40 -6.90 -1.95
C GLN A 183 8.57 -6.93 -0.97
N ALA A 184 8.29 -7.43 0.24
CA ALA A 184 9.28 -7.70 1.28
C ALA A 184 8.95 -9.00 2.04
N PRO A 185 9.94 -9.63 2.71
CA PRO A 185 9.74 -10.82 3.53
C PRO A 185 8.74 -10.66 4.68
N SER A 186 8.71 -9.50 5.35
CA SER A 186 7.77 -9.20 6.43
C SER A 186 7.38 -7.72 6.46
N TRP A 187 6.34 -7.39 7.24
CA TRP A 187 5.92 -6.00 7.47
C TRP A 187 7.03 -5.16 8.11
N ARG A 188 7.68 -5.67 9.15
CA ARG A 188 8.79 -4.98 9.82
C ARG A 188 9.97 -4.76 8.88
N HIS A 189 10.32 -5.78 8.09
CA HIS A 189 11.39 -5.67 7.11
C HIS A 189 11.11 -4.58 6.07
N LEU A 190 9.87 -4.53 5.56
CA LEU A 190 9.43 -3.50 4.62
C LEU A 190 9.61 -2.08 5.19
N LEU A 191 9.10 -1.82 6.39
CA LEU A 191 9.19 -0.49 7.00
C LEU A 191 10.64 -0.09 7.29
N LYS A 192 11.44 -1.00 7.86
CA LYS A 192 12.87 -0.76 8.13
C LYS A 192 13.64 -0.44 6.86
N LEU A 193 13.40 -1.21 5.79
CA LEU A 193 14.03 -0.96 4.49
C LEU A 193 13.62 0.41 3.93
N MET A 194 12.33 0.74 3.95
CA MET A 194 11.84 2.04 3.46
C MET A 194 12.43 3.22 4.23
N ALA A 195 12.60 3.12 5.55
CA ALA A 195 13.24 4.16 6.35
C ALA A 195 14.73 4.37 6.01
N ARG A 196 15.44 3.31 5.61
CA ARG A 196 16.85 3.39 5.20
C ARG A 196 17.03 3.86 3.75
N LEU A 197 15.98 3.81 2.93
CA LEU A 197 15.99 4.23 1.53
C LEU A 197 15.65 5.72 1.35
N SER A 198 16.41 6.58 2.03
CA SER A 198 16.18 8.03 1.99
C SER A 198 16.33 8.65 0.60
N GLY A 199 17.16 8.04 -0.25
CA GLY A 199 17.36 8.43 -1.65
C GLY A 199 16.27 7.97 -2.60
N THR A 200 15.31 7.17 -2.15
CA THR A 200 14.22 6.65 -2.99
C THR A 200 12.94 7.45 -2.77
N ARG A 201 12.34 7.93 -3.87
CA ARG A 201 11.08 8.65 -3.87
C ARG A 201 10.14 8.20 -4.98
N VAL A 202 8.85 8.37 -4.70
CA VAL A 202 7.74 8.09 -5.61
C VAL A 202 7.26 9.42 -6.17
N GLU A 203 7.28 9.55 -7.49
CA GLU A 203 6.88 10.76 -8.20
C GLU A 203 5.81 10.44 -9.24
N PRO A 204 4.94 11.37 -9.61
CA PRO A 204 4.07 11.17 -10.75
C PRO A 204 4.86 11.29 -12.06
N THR A 205 4.45 10.61 -13.13
CA THR A 205 5.02 10.87 -14.46
C THR A 205 4.72 12.30 -14.92
N VAL A 206 5.53 12.86 -15.81
CA VAL A 206 5.28 14.20 -16.40
C VAL A 206 3.89 14.25 -17.07
N GLU A 207 3.49 13.16 -17.74
CA GLU A 207 2.16 13.00 -18.31
C GLU A 207 1.05 13.02 -17.25
N ALA A 208 1.26 12.40 -16.09
CA ALA A 208 0.31 12.43 -15.00
C ALA A 208 0.07 13.86 -14.49
N ILE A 209 1.13 14.64 -14.34
CA ILE A 209 1.07 16.04 -13.88
C ILE A 209 0.24 16.89 -14.84
N THR A 210 0.43 16.72 -16.15
CA THR A 210 -0.31 17.51 -17.16
C THR A 210 -1.78 17.09 -17.29
N LEU A 211 -2.09 15.81 -17.09
CA LEU A 211 -3.45 15.28 -17.25
C LEU A 211 -4.35 15.52 -16.03
N ALA A 212 -3.82 15.43 -14.81
CA ALA A 212 -4.65 15.39 -13.61
C ALA A 212 -5.39 16.71 -13.35
N LYS A 213 -4.77 17.87 -13.60
CA LYS A 213 -5.32 19.20 -13.24
C LYS A 213 -5.62 19.39 -11.74
N HIS A 214 -5.18 18.47 -10.88
CA HIS A 214 -5.32 18.52 -9.42
C HIS A 214 -4.08 17.93 -8.77
N GLU A 215 -3.95 18.14 -7.46
CA GLU A 215 -2.88 17.55 -6.66
C GLU A 215 -2.95 16.03 -6.70
N LEU A 216 -1.85 15.40 -7.16
CA LEU A 216 -1.76 13.95 -7.26
C LEU A 216 -1.48 13.33 -5.89
N LYS A 217 -2.29 12.35 -5.52
CA LYS A 217 -2.19 11.64 -4.25
C LYS A 217 -1.88 10.17 -4.45
N LEU A 218 -1.30 9.53 -3.45
CA LEU A 218 -0.91 8.13 -3.48
C LEU A 218 -1.99 7.26 -2.83
N ARG A 219 -2.47 6.25 -3.56
CA ARG A 219 -3.27 5.16 -3.00
C ARG A 219 -2.37 3.97 -2.69
N THR A 220 -2.57 3.38 -1.53
CA THR A 220 -1.80 2.21 -1.08
C THR A 220 -2.73 1.06 -0.72
N VAL A 221 -2.45 -0.10 -1.30
CA VAL A 221 -3.07 -1.38 -0.91
C VAL A 221 -1.99 -2.27 -0.34
N ILE A 222 -2.17 -2.73 0.88
CA ILE A 222 -1.26 -3.64 1.58
C ILE A 222 -1.80 -5.04 1.42
N GLN A 223 -0.98 -5.97 0.95
CA GLN A 223 -1.34 -7.37 0.81
C GLN A 223 -0.37 -8.27 1.58
N PHE A 224 -0.92 -9.25 2.28
CA PHE A 224 -0.19 -10.35 2.90
C PHE A 224 -0.48 -11.63 2.13
N VAL A 225 0.54 -12.31 1.63
CA VAL A 225 0.38 -13.51 0.80
C VAL A 225 1.17 -14.67 1.38
N LYS A 226 0.52 -15.82 1.55
CA LYS A 226 1.21 -17.07 1.85
C LYS A 226 1.91 -17.59 0.62
N ILE A 227 3.13 -18.04 0.80
CA ILE A 227 3.92 -18.66 -0.28
C ILE A 227 3.28 -20.00 -0.70
N HIS A 228 2.76 -20.74 0.28
CA HIS A 228 2.09 -22.02 0.08
C HIS A 228 0.99 -22.21 1.14
N HIS A 229 -0.06 -22.97 0.84
CA HIS A 229 -1.21 -23.14 1.75
C HIS A 229 -0.83 -23.81 3.08
N SER A 230 0.15 -24.71 3.04
CA SER A 230 0.71 -25.36 4.22
C SER A 230 1.86 -24.58 4.87
N ALA A 231 2.38 -23.52 4.21
CA ALA A 231 3.43 -22.70 4.79
C ALA A 231 2.85 -21.77 5.87
N SER A 232 3.63 -21.56 6.92
CA SER A 232 3.36 -20.55 7.94
C SER A 232 3.91 -19.17 7.57
N GLU A 233 4.75 -19.10 6.52
CA GLU A 233 5.43 -17.89 6.09
C GLU A 233 4.53 -17.04 5.18
N TRP A 234 4.50 -15.74 5.48
CA TRP A 234 3.77 -14.72 4.75
C TRP A 234 4.74 -13.71 4.14
N ARG A 235 4.43 -13.21 2.94
CA ARG A 235 5.10 -12.08 2.29
C ARG A 235 4.22 -10.84 2.39
N THR A 236 4.84 -9.67 2.53
CA THR A 236 4.15 -8.39 2.50
C THR A 236 4.36 -7.75 1.14
N LEU A 237 3.29 -7.25 0.53
CA LEU A 237 3.31 -6.51 -0.72
C LEU A 237 2.59 -5.18 -0.53
N LEU A 238 3.20 -4.10 -0.99
CA LEU A 238 2.53 -2.83 -1.24
C LEU A 238 2.19 -2.74 -2.71
N TYR A 239 0.97 -2.32 -3.02
CA TYR A 239 0.59 -1.86 -4.34
C TYR A 239 0.32 -0.37 -4.31
N LEU A 240 1.01 0.36 -5.19
CA LEU A 240 1.01 1.81 -5.25
C LEU A 240 0.39 2.26 -6.58
N THR A 241 -0.59 3.15 -6.49
CA THR A 241 -1.21 3.80 -7.66
C THR A 241 -1.47 5.27 -7.38
N THR A 242 -1.45 6.09 -8.41
CA THR A 242 -1.96 7.45 -8.32
C THR A 242 -3.47 7.44 -8.07
N ASP A 243 -3.94 8.29 -7.17
CA ASP A 243 -5.37 8.46 -6.88
C ASP A 243 -6.11 8.93 -8.13
N MET A 244 -7.30 8.40 -8.34
CA MET A 244 -8.14 8.71 -9.50
C MET A 244 -9.53 9.09 -8.98
N PRO A 245 -10.02 10.31 -9.26
CA PRO A 245 -11.38 10.68 -8.87
C PRO A 245 -12.37 9.75 -9.59
N VAL A 246 -13.40 9.32 -8.85
CA VAL A 246 -14.45 8.45 -9.41
C VAL A 246 -15.32 9.29 -10.34
N PRO A 247 -15.42 8.97 -11.65
CA PRO A 247 -16.28 9.72 -12.55
C PRO A 247 -17.75 9.63 -12.11
N PRO A 248 -18.53 10.72 -12.25
CA PRO A 248 -19.94 10.72 -11.86
C PRO A 248 -20.81 9.76 -12.69
N SER A 249 -20.30 9.30 -13.85
CA SER A 249 -20.95 8.31 -14.70
C SER A 249 -20.87 6.88 -14.17
N VAL A 250 -20.01 6.60 -13.19
CA VAL A 250 -19.84 5.25 -12.63
C VAL A 250 -21.02 4.93 -11.70
N SER A 251 -21.75 3.87 -12.03
CA SER A 251 -22.82 3.38 -11.16
C SER A 251 -22.24 2.90 -9.82
N ASN A 252 -22.95 3.20 -8.73
CA ASN A 252 -22.52 2.90 -7.36
C ASN A 252 -21.13 3.48 -7.02
N SER A 253 -20.86 4.73 -7.42
CA SER A 253 -19.61 5.44 -7.12
C SER A 253 -19.28 5.49 -5.62
N HIS A 254 -20.30 5.53 -4.77
CA HIS A 254 -20.19 5.53 -3.32
C HIS A 254 -19.35 4.36 -2.77
N LYS A 255 -19.35 3.18 -3.43
CA LYS A 255 -18.57 2.03 -2.98
C LYS A 255 -17.05 2.29 -2.97
N PHE A 256 -16.57 3.26 -3.75
CA PHE A 256 -15.15 3.62 -3.82
C PHE A 256 -14.78 4.81 -2.93
N THR A 257 -15.77 5.50 -2.38
CA THR A 257 -15.59 6.72 -1.57
C THR A 257 -16.02 6.56 -0.11
N ASN A 258 -16.67 5.44 0.25
CA ASN A 258 -17.15 5.13 1.59
C ASN A 258 -16.05 4.78 2.62
N GLY A 259 -14.78 4.70 2.19
CA GLY A 259 -13.68 4.33 3.08
C GLY A 259 -13.61 2.84 3.43
N ASP A 260 -14.31 1.97 2.68
CA ASP A 260 -14.25 0.53 2.89
C ASP A 260 -12.84 -0.01 2.55
N VAL A 261 -12.17 -0.55 3.57
CA VAL A 261 -10.81 -1.07 3.50
C VAL A 261 -10.70 -2.39 2.72
N THR A 262 -11.83 -3.00 2.38
CA THR A 262 -11.92 -4.24 1.60
C THR A 262 -12.26 -3.99 0.14
N VAL A 263 -12.62 -2.76 -0.22
CA VAL A 263 -12.93 -2.38 -1.60
C VAL A 263 -11.73 -1.70 -2.24
N LEU A 264 -11.23 -2.29 -3.32
CA LEU A 264 -10.11 -1.72 -4.06
C LEU A 264 -10.45 -0.33 -4.62
N PRO A 265 -9.47 0.61 -4.62
CA PRO A 265 -9.68 1.95 -5.16
C PRO A 265 -10.14 1.92 -6.62
N TYR A 266 -10.82 2.98 -7.06
CA TYR A 266 -11.30 3.09 -8.45
C TYR A 266 -10.18 2.95 -9.49
N SER A 267 -8.95 3.37 -9.17
CA SER A 267 -7.77 3.18 -10.04
C SER A 267 -7.56 1.71 -10.45
N TYR A 268 -7.93 0.75 -9.60
CA TYR A 268 -7.80 -0.69 -9.88
C TYR A 268 -8.84 -1.22 -10.88
N THR A 269 -9.83 -0.40 -11.24
CA THR A 269 -10.80 -0.73 -12.30
C THR A 269 -10.32 -0.32 -13.69
N LEU A 270 -9.27 0.51 -13.77
CA LEU A 270 -8.76 1.07 -15.02
C LEU A 270 -7.74 0.15 -15.71
N SER A 271 -7.13 -0.77 -14.97
CA SER A 271 -6.12 -1.71 -15.44
C SER A 271 -6.47 -3.16 -15.04
N PRO A 272 -5.87 -4.17 -15.70
CA PRO A 272 -6.05 -5.55 -15.28
C PRO A 272 -5.65 -5.76 -13.82
N LEU A 273 -6.56 -6.33 -13.02
CA LEU A 273 -6.33 -6.55 -11.61
C LEU A 273 -5.19 -7.57 -11.41
N PRO A 274 -4.16 -7.26 -10.60
CA PRO A 274 -3.11 -8.21 -10.23
C PRO A 274 -3.72 -9.53 -9.76
N GLN A 275 -3.19 -10.65 -10.23
CA GLN A 275 -3.80 -11.97 -9.98
C GLN A 275 -3.97 -12.26 -8.48
N LEU A 276 -3.01 -11.83 -7.66
CA LEU A 276 -3.04 -12.03 -6.22
C LEU A 276 -4.18 -11.26 -5.52
N LEU A 277 -4.69 -10.17 -6.10
CA LEU A 277 -5.77 -9.37 -5.52
C LEU A 277 -7.17 -9.88 -5.92
N ARG A 278 -7.27 -10.92 -6.74
CA ARG A 278 -8.55 -11.45 -7.25
C ARG A 278 -9.32 -12.29 -6.23
N ASP A 279 -8.61 -12.94 -5.31
CA ASP A 279 -9.20 -13.93 -4.39
C ASP A 279 -9.96 -13.30 -3.20
N GLY A 280 -10.14 -11.98 -3.20
CA GLY A 280 -10.83 -11.23 -2.14
C GLY A 280 -9.92 -10.83 -0.98
N ALA A 281 -10.47 -10.03 -0.06
CA ALA A 281 -9.70 -9.39 1.00
C ALA A 281 -9.34 -10.30 2.18
N ASP A 282 -9.99 -11.47 2.29
CA ASP A 282 -9.94 -12.37 3.45
C ASP A 282 -9.66 -13.84 3.06
N SER A 283 -9.00 -14.07 1.92
CA SER A 283 -8.61 -15.41 1.52
C SER A 283 -7.58 -16.02 2.50
N SER A 284 -7.63 -17.35 2.65
CA SER A 284 -6.68 -18.09 3.49
C SER A 284 -5.23 -18.01 2.98
N MET A 285 -5.07 -17.77 1.68
CA MET A 285 -3.79 -17.60 0.98
C MET A 285 -3.37 -16.14 0.86
N ALA A 286 -4.32 -15.21 0.84
CA ALA A 286 -4.05 -13.81 0.60
C ALA A 286 -5.04 -12.93 1.37
N LYS A 287 -4.51 -11.94 2.10
CA LYS A 287 -5.31 -10.92 2.77
C LYS A 287 -4.88 -9.57 2.24
N TYR A 288 -5.81 -8.66 1.98
CA TYR A 288 -5.43 -7.29 1.67
C TYR A 288 -6.22 -6.27 2.48
N TYR A 289 -5.63 -5.08 2.57
CA TYR A 289 -6.14 -3.92 3.26
C TYR A 289 -5.86 -2.68 2.41
N VAL A 290 -6.92 -1.98 2.04
CA VAL A 290 -6.84 -0.68 1.37
C VAL A 290 -6.71 0.39 2.44
N VAL A 291 -5.64 1.17 2.41
CA VAL A 291 -5.46 2.27 3.36
C VAL A 291 -6.50 3.35 3.05
N PRO A 292 -7.48 3.63 3.94
CA PRO A 292 -8.50 4.63 3.68
C PRO A 292 -7.96 6.03 4.00
N ALA A 293 -8.45 7.05 3.29
CA ALA A 293 -8.25 8.43 3.72
C ALA A 293 -9.15 8.71 4.92
N THR A 294 -8.59 9.35 5.94
CA THR A 294 -9.32 9.85 7.11
C THR A 294 -8.97 11.31 7.33
N ASN A 295 -9.75 12.02 8.15
CA ASN A 295 -9.49 13.42 8.46
C ASN A 295 -8.10 13.64 9.10
N SER A 296 -7.65 12.68 9.92
CA SER A 296 -6.33 12.71 10.56
C SER A 296 -5.20 12.12 9.72
N MET A 297 -5.53 11.35 8.69
CA MET A 297 -4.58 10.65 7.83
C MET A 297 -5.09 10.69 6.38
N PRO A 298 -4.92 11.83 5.68
CA PRO A 298 -5.25 11.96 4.26
C PRO A 298 -4.28 11.15 3.40
N TYR A 299 -4.63 10.92 2.13
CA TYR A 299 -3.69 10.29 1.20
C TYR A 299 -2.40 11.12 1.05
N PRO A 300 -1.21 10.47 1.01
CA PRO A 300 0.03 11.19 0.83
C PRO A 300 0.06 11.89 -0.52
N THR A 301 0.57 13.12 -0.55
CA THR A 301 0.73 13.91 -1.77
C THR A 301 2.01 13.47 -2.48
N LEU A 302 2.00 13.50 -3.82
CA LEU A 302 3.17 13.17 -4.62
C LEU A 302 3.91 14.45 -5.03
N PRO A 303 5.26 14.47 -4.98
CA PRO A 303 6.17 13.35 -4.69
C PRO A 303 6.28 13.01 -3.19
N ILE A 304 6.57 11.74 -2.87
CA ILE A 304 6.82 11.26 -1.50
C ILE A 304 8.06 10.37 -1.44
N ASN A 305 8.96 10.62 -0.49
CA ASN A 305 10.11 9.74 -0.24
C ASN A 305 9.73 8.49 0.58
N PHE A 306 10.54 7.45 0.51
CA PHE A 306 10.26 6.19 1.22
C PHE A 306 10.21 6.33 2.74
N PRO A 307 11.08 7.11 3.42
CA PRO A 307 10.95 7.32 4.86
C PRO A 307 9.61 7.95 5.28
N ASN A 308 9.14 8.98 4.56
CA ASN A 308 7.83 9.59 4.85
C ASN A 308 6.68 8.61 4.57
N LEU A 309 6.81 7.80 3.51
CA LEU A 309 5.82 6.76 3.23
C LEU A 309 5.81 5.67 4.32
N ALA A 310 6.96 5.30 4.88
CA ALA A 310 7.06 4.38 6.00
C ALA A 310 6.36 4.96 7.25
N MET A 311 6.59 6.23 7.57
CA MET A 311 5.91 6.93 8.67
C MET A 311 4.39 7.00 8.48
N TYR A 312 3.94 7.24 7.25
CA TYR A 312 2.52 7.20 6.89
C TYR A 312 1.91 5.80 7.12
N LEU A 313 2.60 4.75 6.67
CA LEU A 313 2.16 3.36 6.86
C LEU A 313 2.13 2.96 8.33
N GLN A 314 3.12 3.41 9.11
CA GLN A 314 3.14 3.22 10.56
C GLN A 314 1.94 3.89 11.23
N SER A 315 1.63 5.14 10.84
CA SER A 315 0.45 5.88 11.32
C SER A 315 -0.85 5.14 10.97
N ALA A 316 -0.94 4.49 9.81
CA ALA A 316 -2.08 3.67 9.42
C ALA A 316 -2.26 2.44 10.32
N VAL A 317 -1.16 1.77 10.71
CA VAL A 317 -1.18 0.66 11.66
C VAL A 317 -1.60 1.13 13.05
N GLU A 318 -1.09 2.26 13.52
CA GLU A 318 -1.50 2.84 14.80
C GLU A 318 -2.99 3.21 14.82
N ALA A 319 -3.49 3.83 13.76
CA ALA A 319 -4.91 4.14 13.62
C ALA A 319 -5.75 2.85 13.66
N SER A 320 -5.28 1.79 13.00
CA SER A 320 -5.89 0.46 13.04
C SER A 320 -5.93 -0.13 14.46
N ARG A 321 -4.84 -0.03 15.22
CA ARG A 321 -4.76 -0.48 16.62
C ARG A 321 -5.68 0.34 17.53
N LYS A 322 -5.73 1.67 17.36
CA LYS A 322 -6.62 2.56 18.12
C LYS A 322 -8.10 2.25 17.86
N ALA A 323 -8.45 1.91 16.62
CA ALA A 323 -9.79 1.50 16.22
C ALA A 323 -10.19 0.10 16.73
N ALA A 324 -9.33 -0.65 17.42
CA ALA A 324 -9.66 -2.00 17.91
C ALA A 324 -10.85 -2.02 18.90
N ASN A 325 -11.07 -0.91 19.62
CA ASN A 325 -12.20 -0.76 20.54
C ASN A 325 -13.46 -0.20 19.86
N ASP A 326 -13.33 0.31 18.64
CA ASP A 326 -14.46 0.80 17.86
C ASP A 326 -15.10 -0.38 17.11
N SER A 327 -16.30 -0.76 17.54
CA SER A 327 -17.01 -1.94 17.00
C SER A 327 -17.52 -1.73 15.58
N SER A 328 -17.33 -0.55 14.98
CA SER A 328 -18.05 -0.14 13.77
C SER A 328 -17.20 -0.04 12.49
N GLY A 329 -15.88 -0.32 12.53
CA GLY A 329 -15.00 -0.08 11.38
C GLY A 329 -14.14 -1.26 10.93
N GLY A 330 -14.07 -1.50 9.61
CA GLY A 330 -13.06 -2.36 8.99
C GLY A 330 -11.61 -1.90 9.25
N VAL A 331 -11.43 -0.69 9.78
CA VAL A 331 -10.13 -0.05 10.07
C VAL A 331 -9.26 -0.89 11.01
N ARG A 332 -9.82 -1.71 11.91
CA ARG A 332 -9.05 -2.63 12.80
C ARG A 332 -8.32 -3.76 12.07
N LYS A 333 -8.68 -3.99 10.80
CA LYS A 333 -8.26 -5.17 10.03
C LYS A 333 -6.77 -5.18 9.73
N LEU A 334 -6.14 -4.02 9.53
CA LEU A 334 -4.71 -3.96 9.21
C LEU A 334 -3.84 -4.51 10.35
N ALA A 335 -3.99 -3.98 11.57
CA ALA A 335 -3.24 -4.45 12.73
C ALA A 335 -3.51 -5.95 12.99
N HIS A 336 -4.78 -6.37 12.91
CA HIS A 336 -5.13 -7.78 13.04
C HIS A 336 -4.46 -8.67 11.98
N ASN A 337 -4.42 -8.22 10.73
CA ASN A 337 -3.75 -8.95 9.66
C ASN A 337 -2.26 -9.10 9.93
N ILE A 338 -1.57 -8.01 10.31
CA ILE A 338 -0.14 -8.02 10.67
C ILE A 338 0.11 -9.02 11.80
N ASP A 339 -0.64 -8.93 12.90
CA ASP A 339 -0.50 -9.83 14.05
C ASP A 339 -0.74 -11.29 13.68
N SER A 340 -1.71 -11.55 12.79
CA SER A 340 -2.06 -12.90 12.35
C SER A 340 -1.04 -13.49 11.37
N CYS A 341 -0.40 -12.66 10.54
CA CYS A 341 0.56 -13.07 9.52
C CYS A 341 1.97 -13.18 10.08
N TYR A 342 2.31 -12.38 11.10
CA TYR A 342 3.65 -12.27 11.68
C TYR A 342 3.63 -12.39 13.21
N PRO A 343 3.15 -13.52 13.78
CA PRO A 343 3.04 -13.66 15.24
C PRO A 343 4.39 -13.59 15.95
N ARG A 344 5.48 -13.98 15.28
CA ARG A 344 6.85 -13.97 15.83
C ARG A 344 7.43 -12.56 15.95
N ASP A 345 6.96 -11.61 15.13
CA ASP A 345 7.47 -10.23 15.17
C ASP A 345 7.09 -9.55 16.50
N ASN A 346 5.99 -9.99 17.13
CA ASN A 346 5.53 -9.53 18.45
C ASN A 346 6.25 -10.21 19.63
N GLU A 347 7.01 -11.30 19.41
CA GLU A 347 7.63 -12.12 20.47
C GLU A 347 9.09 -11.74 20.77
N ARG A 348 9.71 -10.86 19.98
CA ARG A 348 11.06 -10.32 20.24
C ARG A 348 11.01 -8.82 20.55
N PRO A 349 10.74 -8.42 21.81
CA PRO A 349 10.95 -7.05 22.26
C PRO A 349 12.42 -6.74 22.59
N ASP A 350 13.29 -7.76 22.71
CA ASP A 350 14.62 -7.56 23.30
C ASP A 350 15.73 -7.73 22.26
N SER A 351 16.39 -6.60 21.95
CA SER A 351 17.72 -6.46 21.35
C SER A 351 18.00 -7.22 20.05
N VAL A 352 18.03 -6.51 18.93
CA VAL A 352 18.81 -6.92 17.78
C VAL A 352 19.83 -5.82 17.47
N ASP A 353 20.87 -5.75 18.31
CA ASP A 353 22.18 -5.38 17.82
C ASP A 353 22.53 -6.42 16.74
N PHE A 354 22.58 -5.99 15.49
CA PHE A 354 22.96 -6.80 14.33
C PHE A 354 24.48 -6.97 14.24
N SER A 355 25.14 -7.12 15.39
CA SER A 355 26.57 -7.39 15.50
C SER A 355 26.81 -8.54 16.48
N ASP A 356 26.27 -9.73 16.20
CA ASP A 356 26.94 -10.95 16.65
C ASP A 356 26.47 -12.18 15.85
N THR A 357 27.09 -12.36 14.70
CA THR A 357 27.45 -13.69 14.23
C THR A 357 28.38 -14.33 15.26
N SER A 358 27.86 -15.09 16.23
CA SER A 358 28.42 -16.40 16.64
C SER A 358 27.80 -16.99 17.92
N LEU A 359 27.34 -18.24 17.80
CA LEU A 359 27.28 -19.28 18.86
C LEU A 359 26.25 -19.16 20.01
N SER A 360 25.79 -20.33 20.47
CA SER A 360 24.84 -20.62 21.57
C SER A 360 23.35 -20.39 21.26
N ARG A 361 22.41 -21.28 21.59
CA ARG A 361 22.40 -22.31 22.64
C ARG A 361 21.29 -23.34 22.37
N VAL A 362 21.66 -24.61 22.45
CA VAL A 362 20.75 -25.72 22.76
C VAL A 362 20.32 -25.57 24.22
N GLY A 363 19.02 -25.53 24.50
CA GLY A 363 18.50 -25.68 25.87
C GLY A 363 17.23 -24.88 26.16
N GLY A 364 16.08 -25.56 26.20
CA GLY A 364 14.84 -24.90 26.61
C GLY A 364 13.57 -25.76 26.58
N MET A 365 13.64 -27.03 27.02
CA MET A 365 12.46 -27.93 27.06
C MET A 365 11.66 -27.92 28.37
N PHE A 366 11.81 -26.92 29.24
CA PHE A 366 11.01 -26.84 30.49
C PHE A 366 10.48 -25.43 30.75
N LYS A 367 9.32 -25.10 30.17
CA LYS A 367 8.45 -24.04 30.69
C LYS A 367 7.02 -24.22 30.19
N ARG A 368 6.36 -25.25 30.72
CA ARG A 368 4.90 -25.38 30.68
C ARG A 368 4.42 -25.29 32.12
N VAL A 369 3.33 -24.52 32.32
CA VAL A 369 2.55 -24.36 33.56
C VAL A 369 3.02 -23.24 34.51
N ILE A 370 2.74 -21.98 34.16
CA ILE A 370 2.27 -20.96 35.13
C ILE A 370 1.12 -20.13 34.53
N LYS A 371 0.00 -20.23 35.23
CA LYS A 371 -1.22 -19.40 35.28
C LYS A 371 -1.22 -18.03 34.58
N ARG A 372 -2.17 -17.88 33.65
CA ARG A 372 -3.33 -16.94 33.68
C ARG A 372 -3.15 -15.70 34.58
N GLY A 373 -2.52 -14.67 34.03
CA GLY A 373 -2.65 -13.27 34.46
C GLY A 373 -2.85 -12.40 33.22
N LYS A 374 -3.95 -11.65 33.16
CA LYS A 374 -4.21 -10.66 32.10
C LYS A 374 -3.23 -9.50 32.26
N THR A 375 -2.08 -9.54 31.58
CA THR A 375 -1.29 -8.34 31.34
C THR A 375 -1.89 -7.58 30.15
N PRO A 376 -2.05 -6.25 30.23
CA PRO A 376 -2.55 -5.46 29.12
C PRO A 376 -1.53 -5.50 27.98
N ARG A 377 -1.83 -6.26 26.92
CA ARG A 377 -1.10 -6.27 25.63
C ARG A 377 -1.30 -4.96 24.85
N GLY A 378 -0.98 -3.82 25.47
CA GLY A 378 -1.33 -2.50 24.93
C GLY A 378 -0.18 -1.50 24.83
N ARG A 379 1.08 -1.91 25.05
CA ARG A 379 2.17 -0.94 25.23
C ARG A 379 3.47 -1.33 24.50
N GLY A 380 3.36 -1.64 23.21
CA GLY A 380 4.50 -1.83 22.30
C GLY A 380 4.30 -0.99 21.04
N GLY A 381 4.23 0.34 21.20
CA GLY A 381 3.95 1.26 20.08
C GLY A 381 5.07 2.28 19.81
N ASN A 382 6.04 2.42 20.71
CA ASN A 382 7.08 3.46 20.57
C ASN A 382 8.37 2.93 19.93
N GLU A 383 8.73 1.65 20.12
CA GLU A 383 9.95 1.05 19.56
C GLU A 383 9.99 1.02 18.03
N GLU A 384 8.87 0.71 17.38
CA GLU A 384 8.75 0.73 15.92
C GLU A 384 8.98 2.13 15.36
N ILE A 385 8.63 3.19 16.10
CA ILE A 385 8.88 4.58 15.70
C ILE A 385 10.35 4.94 15.88
N TYR A 386 11.00 4.47 16.95
CA TYR A 386 12.43 4.73 17.17
C TYR A 386 13.29 4.12 16.07
N ASP A 387 13.01 2.89 15.64
CA ASP A 387 13.70 2.24 14.51
C ASP A 387 13.56 3.02 13.19
N LEU A 388 12.50 3.83 13.03
CA LEU A 388 12.22 4.62 11.83
C LEU A 388 12.79 6.04 11.87
N VAL A 389 13.04 6.59 13.07
CA VAL A 389 13.33 8.02 13.28
C VAL A 389 14.80 8.31 13.61
N THR A 390 15.59 7.33 14.08
CA THR A 390 17.04 7.55 14.33
C THR A 390 17.90 6.92 13.22
N PRO A 391 18.28 7.69 12.17
CA PRO A 391 19.31 7.28 11.23
C PRO A 391 20.74 7.51 11.77
N PHE A 392 20.91 8.04 12.98
CA PHE A 392 22.22 8.30 13.56
C PHE A 392 22.90 6.99 13.96
N VAL A 393 23.76 6.49 13.07
CA VAL A 393 24.80 5.51 13.38
C VAL A 393 25.81 6.19 14.29
N PRO A 394 25.96 5.81 15.57
CA PRO A 394 26.90 6.45 16.48
C PRO A 394 28.39 6.16 16.19
N GLU A 395 28.72 5.51 15.06
CA GLU A 395 29.99 4.77 14.91
C GLU A 395 31.09 5.50 14.11
N GLU A 396 30.87 6.73 13.62
CA GLU A 396 31.83 7.39 12.72
C GLU A 396 32.45 8.71 13.25
N TRP A 397 32.25 9.04 14.53
CA TRP A 397 32.88 10.21 15.19
C TRP A 397 33.82 9.82 16.36
N GLY A 398 34.55 8.71 16.21
CA GLY A 398 35.58 8.24 17.15
C GLY A 398 36.99 8.45 16.64
#